data_AF-A0A2W4VIV1-F1
#
_entry.id   AF-A0A2W4VIV1-F1
#
_cell.length_a   1.000
_cell.length_b   1.000
_cell.length_c   1.000
_cell.angle_alpha   90.00
_cell.angle_beta   90.00
_cell.angle_gamma   90.00
#
_symmetry.space_group_name_H-M   'P 1'
#
loop_
_entity.id
_entity.type
_entity.pdbx_description
1 polymer ?
#
loop_
_entity_poly.entity_id
_entity_poly.type
_entity_poly.pdbx_seq_one_letter_code
_entity_poly.pdbx_strand_id
1 'polypeptide(L)'
;MKFLLDTNAIIPAEPTSSKGVEAETPNITRLIGLIATAKFQTYVHPASLGEIQGDRDAERREMRQHLFSKYVQLPSPPTLTDKMISVIGRPKPGSHDAVDMLMLAALIGNSVNFLVTNDNGIHRKAVLLDIAERVLTIADALVTVQGFLPKPVQTPPAVDFIYCHELRKEDPIFNSLREDYDGFDNWLEKIQIEHRKAFIIKDEEMSAAIAIIKDEETNQIGVEGPALKICTFKVADTGRGFRYGELLLRAIFDYVHTEGVPKAYVTCYSKQKGLMRFLKQFGFFEYGKQENKEFIFVKEFVPKDSDYTKLTPLDFHKQFGPYQIKASGANTFVVPIQPTYLKG
;
A
#
# COMPACT_ATOMS: atom_id res chain seq x y z
N MET A 1 2.60 -6.28 9.76
CA MET A 1 2.63 -7.70 10.18
C MET A 1 4.06 -8.13 10.46
N LYS A 2 4.24 -9.21 11.22
CA LYS A 2 5.54 -9.79 11.62
C LYS A 2 5.65 -11.23 11.15
N PHE A 3 6.72 -11.55 10.43
CA PHE A 3 7.03 -12.88 9.91
C PHE A 3 8.26 -13.44 10.61
N LEU A 4 8.18 -14.66 11.11
CA LEU A 4 9.35 -15.43 11.55
C LEU A 4 9.79 -16.31 10.38
N LEU A 5 11.02 -16.14 9.93
CA LEU A 5 11.60 -16.96 8.87
C LEU A 5 12.45 -18.06 9.51
N ASP A 6 12.17 -19.30 9.14
CA ASP A 6 13.04 -20.43 9.44
C ASP A 6 14.40 -20.24 8.75
N THR A 7 15.49 -20.51 9.47
CA THR A 7 16.85 -20.44 8.91
C THR A 7 17.03 -21.36 7.70
N ASN A 8 16.37 -22.52 7.67
CA ASN A 8 16.38 -23.42 6.52
C ASN A 8 15.67 -22.81 5.30
N ALA A 9 14.66 -21.98 5.52
CA ALA A 9 14.01 -21.24 4.44
C ALA A 9 14.87 -20.07 3.93
N ILE A 10 15.74 -19.51 4.78
CA ILE A 10 16.61 -18.36 4.44
C ILE A 10 17.90 -18.77 3.75
N ILE A 11 18.49 -19.94 4.08
CA ILE A 11 19.74 -20.40 3.48
C ILE A 11 19.74 -20.29 1.93
N PRO A 12 18.67 -20.69 1.21
CA PRO A 12 18.60 -20.53 -0.24
C PRO A 12 18.58 -19.08 -0.72
N ALA A 13 18.13 -18.11 0.09
CA ALA A 13 18.17 -16.68 -0.24
C ALA A 13 19.60 -16.12 -0.21
N GLU A 14 20.50 -16.82 0.49
CA GLU A 14 21.85 -16.39 0.83
C GLU A 14 22.91 -17.39 0.34
N PRO A 15 22.96 -17.68 -0.98
CA PRO A 15 23.89 -18.66 -1.51
C PRO A 15 25.32 -18.20 -1.32
N THR A 16 26.13 -19.02 -0.63
CA THR A 16 27.56 -18.76 -0.40
C THR A 16 28.44 -19.12 -1.60
N SER A 17 27.86 -19.71 -2.66
CA SER A 17 28.54 -20.03 -3.92
C SER A 17 27.53 -20.20 -5.06
N SER A 18 28.01 -20.18 -6.31
CA SER A 18 27.17 -20.45 -7.50
C SER A 18 26.54 -21.84 -7.52
N LYS A 19 27.12 -22.81 -6.80
CA LYS A 19 26.55 -24.15 -6.60
C LYS A 19 25.47 -24.21 -5.52
N GLY A 20 25.31 -23.15 -4.73
CA GLY A 20 24.33 -23.03 -3.65
C GLY A 20 23.04 -22.32 -4.05
N VAL A 21 22.87 -21.97 -5.33
CA VAL A 21 21.59 -21.48 -5.86
C VAL A 21 20.66 -22.67 -5.99
N GLU A 22 19.63 -22.70 -5.15
CA GLU A 22 18.64 -23.77 -5.13
C GLU A 22 17.40 -23.37 -5.92
N ALA A 23 16.53 -24.34 -6.23
CA ALA A 23 15.29 -24.08 -6.97
C ALA A 23 14.36 -23.08 -6.25
N GLU A 24 14.42 -23.04 -4.91
CA GLU A 24 13.62 -22.13 -4.09
C GLU A 24 14.24 -20.72 -3.93
N THR A 25 15.51 -20.51 -4.31
CA THR A 25 16.19 -19.22 -4.18
C THR A 25 15.37 -18.05 -4.77
N PRO A 26 14.81 -18.13 -6.00
CA PRO A 26 14.01 -17.04 -6.55
C PRO A 26 12.75 -16.73 -5.72
N ASN A 27 12.11 -17.75 -5.16
CA ASN A 27 10.89 -17.60 -4.38
C ASN A 27 11.15 -16.89 -3.06
N ILE A 28 12.18 -17.32 -2.32
CA ILE A 28 12.50 -16.70 -1.03
C ILE A 28 13.05 -15.29 -1.19
N THR A 29 13.92 -15.03 -2.18
CA THR A 29 14.43 -13.68 -2.44
C THR A 29 13.29 -12.74 -2.82
N ARG A 30 12.34 -13.20 -3.66
CA ARG A 30 11.12 -12.45 -3.98
C ARG A 30 10.26 -12.21 -2.75
N LEU A 31 10.08 -13.22 -1.88
CA LEU A 31 9.29 -13.09 -0.66
C LEU A 31 9.87 -12.03 0.28
N ILE A 32 11.19 -12.06 0.52
CA ILE A 32 11.87 -11.06 1.34
C ILE A 32 11.66 -9.65 0.76
N GLY A 33 11.80 -9.50 -0.57
CA GLY A 33 11.52 -8.23 -1.26
C GLY A 33 10.09 -7.76 -1.06
N LEU A 34 9.09 -8.63 -1.25
CA LEU A 34 7.68 -8.26 -1.10
C LEU A 34 7.31 -7.92 0.35
N ILE A 35 7.86 -8.63 1.33
CA ILE A 35 7.68 -8.32 2.75
C ILE A 35 8.21 -6.91 3.06
N ALA A 36 9.39 -6.57 2.53
CA ALA A 36 9.96 -5.23 2.68
C ALA A 36 9.12 -4.16 1.98
N THR A 37 8.65 -4.41 0.74
CA THR A 37 7.74 -3.51 0.01
C THR A 37 6.44 -3.27 0.78
N ALA A 38 5.88 -4.31 1.40
CA ALA A 38 4.69 -4.22 2.24
C ALA A 38 4.94 -3.56 3.61
N LYS A 39 6.18 -3.13 3.90
CA LYS A 39 6.62 -2.58 5.20
C LYS A 39 6.33 -3.52 6.38
N PHE A 40 6.31 -4.83 6.13
CA PHE A 40 6.20 -5.83 7.18
C PHE A 40 7.59 -6.14 7.77
N GLN A 41 7.60 -6.68 8.99
CA GLN A 41 8.83 -6.99 9.71
C GLN A 41 9.18 -8.48 9.54
N THR A 42 10.45 -8.76 9.25
CA THR A 42 11.01 -10.12 9.24
C THR A 42 11.88 -10.34 10.46
N TYR A 43 11.70 -11.48 11.11
CA TYR A 43 12.51 -11.94 12.23
C TYR A 43 13.11 -13.30 11.95
N VAL A 44 14.22 -13.59 12.63
CA VAL A 44 14.76 -14.94 12.80
C VAL A 44 14.76 -15.29 14.28
N HIS A 45 14.55 -16.56 14.61
CA HIS A 45 14.59 -16.99 15.99
C HIS A 45 16.05 -17.08 16.47
N PRO A 46 16.42 -16.52 17.64
CA PRO A 46 17.81 -16.52 18.10
C PRO A 46 18.38 -17.94 18.29
N ALA A 47 17.55 -18.90 18.70
CA ALA A 47 17.98 -20.30 18.84
C ALA A 47 18.39 -20.94 17.49
N SER A 48 17.76 -20.55 16.38
CA SER A 48 18.09 -21.06 15.04
C SER A 48 19.46 -20.56 14.55
N LEU A 49 19.90 -19.38 14.99
CA LEU A 49 21.24 -18.88 14.68
C LEU A 49 22.34 -19.70 15.36
N GLY A 50 22.03 -20.36 16.48
CA GLY A 50 22.95 -21.31 17.13
C GLY A 50 23.28 -22.50 16.22
N GLU A 51 22.35 -22.92 15.37
CA GLU A 51 22.58 -24.04 14.42
C GLU A 51 23.61 -23.68 13.35
N ILE A 52 23.66 -22.40 12.93
CA ILE A 52 24.64 -21.89 11.97
C ILE A 52 26.07 -22.01 12.53
N GLN A 53 26.25 -21.84 13.84
CA GLN A 53 27.56 -22.02 14.48
C GLN A 53 28.06 -23.48 14.44
N GLY A 54 27.12 -24.43 14.35
CA GLY A 54 27.40 -25.86 14.26
C GLY A 54 27.88 -26.35 12.88
N ASP A 55 27.97 -25.47 11.88
CA ASP A 55 28.45 -25.83 10.55
C ASP A 55 29.91 -26.32 10.57
N ARG A 56 30.16 -27.51 10.02
CA ARG A 56 31.49 -28.15 10.04
C ARG A 56 32.49 -27.43 9.13
N ASP A 57 32.01 -26.72 8.13
CA ASP A 57 32.81 -25.93 7.20
C ASP A 57 33.03 -24.53 7.80
N ALA A 58 34.29 -24.21 8.10
CA ALA A 58 34.65 -22.96 8.76
C ALA A 58 34.42 -21.72 7.88
N GLU A 59 34.70 -21.81 6.58
CA GLU A 59 34.48 -20.71 5.64
C GLU A 59 32.99 -20.47 5.44
N ARG A 60 32.22 -21.54 5.25
CA ARG A 60 30.76 -21.44 5.09
C ARG A 60 30.10 -20.89 6.35
N ARG A 61 30.56 -21.27 7.54
CA ARG A 61 30.09 -20.75 8.81
C ARG A 61 30.31 -19.24 8.95
N GLU A 62 31.54 -18.79 8.69
CA GLU A 62 31.90 -17.37 8.78
C GLU A 62 31.06 -16.54 7.80
N MET A 63 30.93 -16.99 6.55
CA MET A 63 30.11 -16.32 5.55
C MET A 63 28.64 -16.25 5.97
N ARG A 64 28.07 -17.35 6.47
CA ARG A 64 26.68 -17.38 6.96
C ARG A 64 26.47 -16.45 8.16
N GLN A 65 27.42 -16.33 9.08
CA GLN A 65 27.31 -15.38 10.20
C GLN A 65 27.18 -13.94 9.70
N HIS A 66 28.00 -13.54 8.71
CA HIS A 66 27.89 -12.23 8.10
C HIS A 66 26.57 -12.04 7.35
N LEU A 67 26.16 -13.03 6.53
CA LEU A 67 24.93 -12.94 5.75
C LEU A 67 23.69 -12.88 6.65
N PHE A 68 23.66 -13.61 7.76
CA PHE A 68 22.49 -13.63 8.64
C PHE A 68 22.39 -12.39 9.55
N SER A 69 23.47 -11.59 9.67
CA SER A 69 23.47 -10.36 10.48
C SER A 69 22.46 -9.29 10.02
N LYS A 70 21.98 -9.37 8.78
CA LYS A 70 20.94 -8.48 8.22
C LYS A 70 19.52 -8.79 8.69
N TYR A 71 19.29 -9.99 9.24
CA TYR A 71 17.99 -10.35 9.77
C TYR A 71 17.88 -9.97 11.24
N VAL A 72 16.79 -9.29 11.57
CA VAL A 72 16.52 -8.88 12.94
C VAL A 72 16.19 -10.13 13.77
N GLN A 73 16.85 -10.31 14.91
CA GLN A 73 16.49 -11.39 15.83
C GLN A 73 15.19 -11.06 16.56
N LEU A 74 14.34 -12.07 16.76
CA LEU A 74 13.11 -11.93 17.53
C LEU A 74 13.46 -11.55 18.99
N PRO A 75 13.03 -10.38 19.51
CA PRO A 75 13.32 -9.99 20.88
C PRO A 75 12.50 -10.82 21.87
N SER A 76 13.18 -11.35 22.90
CA SER A 76 12.57 -12.05 24.04
C SER A 76 11.52 -13.11 23.64
N PRO A 77 11.89 -14.12 22.81
CA PRO A 77 10.94 -15.13 22.39
C PRO A 77 10.46 -15.97 23.58
N PRO A 78 9.18 -16.39 23.58
CA PRO A 78 8.61 -17.21 24.65
C PRO A 78 9.26 -18.59 24.67
N THR A 79 9.25 -19.20 25.85
CA THR A 79 9.68 -20.58 26.06
C THR A 79 8.53 -21.56 25.82
N LEU A 80 8.86 -22.85 25.77
CA LEU A 80 7.86 -23.92 25.66
C LEU A 80 6.95 -23.93 26.89
N THR A 81 5.64 -24.00 26.65
CA THR A 81 4.64 -24.18 27.72
C THR A 81 4.37 -25.67 27.98
N ASP A 82 3.93 -26.00 29.19
CA ASP A 82 3.57 -27.39 29.53
C ASP A 82 2.43 -27.92 28.63
N LYS A 83 1.52 -27.04 28.20
CA LYS A 83 0.45 -27.38 27.26
C LYS A 83 1.00 -27.78 25.88
N MET A 84 2.04 -27.12 25.39
CA MET A 84 2.68 -27.53 24.14
C MET A 84 3.36 -28.89 24.31
N ILE A 85 4.15 -29.05 25.39
CA ILE A 85 4.89 -30.27 25.68
C ILE A 85 3.96 -31.48 25.81
N SER A 86 2.77 -31.32 26.39
CA SER A 86 1.79 -32.41 26.51
C SER A 86 1.18 -32.86 25.19
N VAL A 87 1.14 -31.99 24.17
CA VAL A 87 0.55 -32.28 22.85
C VAL A 87 1.59 -32.86 21.88
N ILE A 88 2.78 -32.25 21.80
CA ILE A 88 3.80 -32.61 20.79
C ILE A 88 5.01 -33.35 21.38
N GLY A 89 5.03 -33.58 22.69
CA GLY A 89 6.14 -34.22 23.40
C GLY A 89 7.25 -33.26 23.81
N ARG A 90 8.14 -33.72 24.70
CA ARG A 90 9.30 -32.94 25.16
C ARG A 90 10.48 -33.19 24.21
N PRO A 91 11.04 -32.14 23.58
CA PRO A 91 12.17 -32.31 22.67
C PRO A 91 13.45 -32.55 23.46
N LYS A 92 14.44 -33.20 22.82
CA LYS A 92 15.77 -33.34 23.41
C LYS A 92 16.44 -31.94 23.43
N PRO A 93 17.00 -31.49 24.56
CA PRO A 93 17.69 -30.20 24.63
C PRO A 93 18.81 -30.10 23.58
N GLY A 94 18.86 -28.97 22.86
CA GLY A 94 19.87 -28.70 21.83
C GLY A 94 19.69 -29.46 20.51
N SER A 95 18.55 -30.13 20.30
CA SER A 95 18.20 -30.72 19.01
C SER A 95 17.51 -29.72 18.08
N HIS A 96 17.56 -29.96 16.77
CA HIS A 96 16.77 -29.21 15.78
C HIS A 96 15.27 -29.17 16.15
N ASP A 97 14.76 -30.30 16.64
CA ASP A 97 13.39 -30.44 17.12
C ASP A 97 13.04 -29.45 18.25
N ALA A 98 14.01 -29.14 19.13
CA ALA A 98 13.82 -28.14 20.19
C ALA A 98 13.74 -26.70 19.63
N VAL A 99 14.51 -26.39 18.58
CA VAL A 99 14.48 -25.10 17.90
C VAL A 99 13.14 -24.92 17.16
N ASP A 100 12.69 -25.95 16.45
CA ASP A 100 11.38 -25.97 15.79
C ASP A 100 10.23 -25.66 16.75
N MET A 101 10.27 -26.30 17.93
CA MET A 101 9.25 -26.07 18.96
C MET A 101 9.30 -24.65 19.53
N LEU A 102 10.49 -24.03 19.64
CA LEU A 102 10.61 -22.62 20.05
C LEU A 102 10.04 -21.67 18.98
N MET A 103 10.22 -21.97 17.69
CA MET A 103 9.57 -21.20 16.63
C MET A 103 8.04 -21.28 16.71
N LEU A 104 7.49 -22.48 16.97
CA LEU A 104 6.05 -22.66 17.22
C LEU A 104 5.59 -21.95 18.50
N ALA A 105 6.42 -21.91 19.55
CA ALA A 105 6.12 -21.16 20.78
C ALA A 105 6.02 -19.66 20.52
N ALA A 106 6.92 -19.10 19.70
CA ALA A 106 6.86 -17.70 19.29
C ALA A 106 5.55 -17.36 18.56
N LEU A 107 5.01 -18.31 17.79
CA LEU A 107 3.73 -18.14 17.12
C LEU A 107 2.56 -18.16 18.11
N ILE A 108 2.49 -19.18 18.97
CA ILE A 108 1.44 -19.31 20.00
C ILE A 108 1.45 -18.13 20.97
N GLY A 109 2.64 -17.67 21.36
CA GLY A 109 2.83 -16.50 22.22
C GLY A 109 2.59 -15.15 21.52
N ASN A 110 2.17 -15.16 20.25
CA ASN A 110 1.88 -13.97 19.44
C ASN A 110 3.06 -13.00 19.29
N SER A 111 4.29 -13.50 19.38
CA SER A 111 5.50 -12.70 19.10
C SER A 111 5.60 -12.34 17.61
N VAL A 112 5.01 -13.18 16.75
CA VAL A 112 4.92 -12.99 15.29
C VAL A 112 3.52 -13.36 14.77
N ASN A 113 3.13 -12.86 13.60
CA ASN A 113 1.86 -13.21 12.97
C ASN A 113 1.94 -14.56 12.25
N PHE A 114 3.02 -14.78 11.50
CA PHE A 114 3.24 -15.96 10.67
C PHE A 114 4.65 -16.55 10.87
N LEU A 115 4.76 -17.88 10.77
CA LEU A 115 6.03 -18.60 10.63
C LEU A 115 6.15 -19.09 9.17
N VAL A 116 7.28 -18.85 8.53
CA VAL A 116 7.55 -19.30 7.15
C VAL A 116 8.56 -20.44 7.18
N THR A 117 8.13 -21.63 6.77
CA THR A 117 8.97 -22.84 6.67
C THR A 117 8.39 -23.83 5.66
N ASN A 118 9.26 -24.57 4.98
CA ASN A 118 8.89 -25.70 4.14
C ASN A 118 9.02 -27.05 4.87
N ASP A 119 9.31 -27.05 6.18
CA ASP A 119 9.46 -28.28 6.96
C ASP A 119 8.10 -28.91 7.31
N ASN A 120 7.81 -30.06 6.69
CA ASN A 120 6.57 -30.82 6.91
C ASN A 120 6.41 -31.35 8.34
N GLY A 121 7.49 -31.50 9.11
CA GLY A 121 7.47 -31.80 10.54
C GLY A 121 6.89 -30.64 11.35
N ILE A 122 7.31 -29.41 11.06
CA ILE A 122 6.76 -28.20 11.70
C ILE A 122 5.28 -28.03 11.36
N HIS A 123 4.90 -28.19 10.09
CA HIS A 123 3.50 -28.13 9.64
C HIS A 123 2.61 -29.15 10.36
N ARG A 124 3.07 -30.41 10.49
CA ARG A 124 2.32 -31.45 11.23
C ARG A 124 2.11 -31.08 12.70
N LYS A 125 3.13 -30.54 13.37
CA LYS A 125 3.01 -30.08 14.76
C LYS A 125 2.07 -28.88 14.88
N ALA A 126 2.09 -27.96 13.91
CA ALA A 126 1.20 -26.81 13.87
C ALA A 126 -0.28 -27.21 13.80
N VAL A 127 -0.61 -28.27 13.04
CA VAL A 127 -1.96 -28.86 13.02
C VAL A 127 -2.36 -29.39 14.40
N LEU A 128 -1.47 -30.13 15.08
CA LEU A 128 -1.75 -30.66 16.42
C LEU A 128 -1.96 -29.55 17.47
N LEU A 129 -1.34 -28.39 17.26
CA LEU A 129 -1.41 -27.22 18.13
C LEU A 129 -2.52 -26.23 17.73
N ASP A 130 -3.32 -26.54 16.71
CA ASP A 130 -4.40 -25.69 16.19
C ASP A 130 -3.92 -24.29 15.74
N ILE A 131 -2.76 -24.24 15.09
CA ILE A 131 -2.12 -23.01 14.58
C ILE A 131 -1.67 -23.12 13.13
N ALA A 132 -2.16 -24.13 12.38
CA ALA A 132 -1.73 -24.41 11.02
C ALA A 132 -1.90 -23.21 10.07
N GLU A 133 -2.97 -22.43 10.20
CA GLU A 133 -3.23 -21.24 9.37
C GLU A 133 -2.17 -20.13 9.51
N ARG A 134 -1.33 -20.21 10.55
CA ARG A 134 -0.27 -19.24 10.83
C ARG A 134 1.12 -19.77 10.47
N VAL A 135 1.23 -21.00 9.95
CA VAL A 135 2.48 -21.58 9.46
C VAL A 135 2.39 -21.74 7.95
N LEU A 136 3.20 -20.98 7.23
CA LEU A 136 3.13 -20.86 5.77
C LEU A 136 4.33 -21.52 5.11
N THR A 137 4.12 -22.17 3.97
CA THR A 137 5.22 -22.45 3.04
C THR A 137 5.72 -21.15 2.40
N ILE A 138 6.88 -21.18 1.73
CA ILE A 138 7.38 -20.00 1.01
C ILE A 138 6.36 -19.55 -0.06
N ALA A 139 5.74 -20.51 -0.76
CA ALA A 139 4.72 -20.24 -1.78
C ALA A 139 3.46 -19.60 -1.17
N ASP A 140 2.96 -20.14 -0.06
CA ASP A 140 1.78 -19.58 0.61
C ASP A 140 2.07 -18.19 1.19
N ALA A 141 3.28 -17.98 1.72
CA ALA A 141 3.71 -16.67 2.20
C ALA A 141 3.77 -15.65 1.04
N LEU A 142 4.23 -16.04 -0.16
CA LEU A 142 4.20 -15.18 -1.33
C LEU A 142 2.78 -14.74 -1.69
N VAL A 143 1.84 -15.68 -1.77
CA VAL A 143 0.42 -15.39 -2.06
C VAL A 143 -0.18 -14.51 -0.96
N THR A 144 0.11 -14.82 0.29
CA THR A 144 -0.39 -14.09 1.46
C THR A 144 0.08 -12.63 1.42
N VAL A 145 1.39 -12.39 1.26
CA VAL A 145 1.95 -11.03 1.21
C VAL A 145 1.43 -10.26 0.00
N GLN A 146 1.33 -10.90 -1.17
CA GLN A 146 0.74 -10.28 -2.37
C GLN A 146 -0.71 -9.84 -2.16
N GLY A 147 -1.50 -10.63 -1.43
CA GLY A 147 -2.87 -10.27 -1.08
C GLY A 147 -3.00 -9.00 -0.24
N PHE A 148 -1.92 -8.59 0.45
CA PHE A 148 -1.86 -7.36 1.24
C PHE A 148 -1.25 -6.18 0.50
N LEU A 149 -0.65 -6.39 -0.68
CA LEU A 149 -0.10 -5.27 -1.44
C LEU A 149 -1.22 -4.43 -2.06
N PRO A 150 -1.05 -3.10 -2.12
CA PRO A 150 -1.99 -2.23 -2.82
C PRO A 150 -2.18 -2.73 -4.24
N LYS A 151 -3.44 -2.82 -4.67
CA LYS A 151 -3.75 -3.11 -6.07
C LYS A 151 -3.25 -1.94 -6.93
N PRO A 152 -2.76 -2.19 -8.15
CA PRO A 152 -2.39 -1.11 -9.04
C PRO A 152 -3.59 -0.18 -9.24
N VAL A 153 -3.34 1.12 -9.12
CA VAL A 153 -4.34 2.15 -9.34
C VAL A 153 -4.77 2.08 -10.79
N GLN A 154 -6.05 1.79 -11.03
CA GLN A 154 -6.61 1.84 -12.37
C GLN A 154 -6.94 3.29 -12.70
N THR A 155 -6.31 3.84 -13.73
CA THR A 155 -6.59 5.18 -14.23
C THR A 155 -7.33 5.11 -15.58
N PRO A 156 -8.08 6.17 -15.95
CA PRO A 156 -8.55 6.31 -17.33
C PRO A 156 -7.38 6.23 -18.32
N PRO A 157 -7.56 5.67 -19.54
CA PRO A 157 -6.46 5.45 -20.48
C PRO A 157 -5.63 6.68 -20.87
N ALA A 158 -6.20 7.89 -20.74
CA ALA A 158 -5.53 9.15 -21.04
C ALA A 158 -4.75 9.73 -19.84
N VAL A 159 -4.80 9.08 -18.67
CA VAL A 159 -4.20 9.57 -17.42
C VAL A 159 -3.10 8.63 -16.98
N ASP A 160 -1.86 9.12 -16.97
CA ASP A 160 -0.71 8.42 -16.41
C ASP A 160 -0.66 8.63 -14.90
N PHE A 161 -0.34 7.57 -14.15
CA PHE A 161 -0.01 7.63 -12.73
C PHE A 161 1.50 7.49 -12.54
N ILE A 162 2.14 8.57 -12.12
CA ILE A 162 3.61 8.70 -12.08
C ILE A 162 4.09 9.16 -10.71
N TYR A 163 5.40 9.06 -10.49
CA TYR A 163 6.06 9.75 -9.39
C TYR A 163 6.47 11.16 -9.79
N CYS A 164 6.45 12.10 -8.84
CA CYS A 164 6.78 13.49 -9.09
C CYS A 164 8.20 13.70 -9.62
N HIS A 165 9.16 12.80 -9.32
CA HIS A 165 10.53 12.89 -9.85
C HIS A 165 10.61 12.66 -11.38
N GLU A 166 9.53 12.17 -11.99
CA GLU A 166 9.42 12.06 -13.45
C GLU A 166 8.95 13.39 -14.10
N LEU A 167 8.46 14.35 -13.29
CA LEU A 167 8.02 15.65 -13.78
C LEU A 167 9.22 16.51 -14.19
N ARG A 168 9.11 17.11 -15.38
CA ARG A 168 10.09 18.09 -15.88
C ARG A 168 9.80 19.45 -15.25
N LYS A 169 10.77 20.04 -14.56
CA LYS A 169 10.58 21.36 -13.93
C LYS A 169 10.28 22.44 -14.99
N GLU A 170 10.81 22.29 -16.20
CA GLU A 170 10.62 23.22 -17.31
C GLU A 170 9.22 23.18 -17.94
N ASP A 171 8.35 22.28 -17.48
CA ASP A 171 6.99 22.17 -18.01
C ASP A 171 6.23 23.51 -17.85
N PRO A 172 5.71 24.10 -18.94
CA PRO A 172 5.00 25.37 -18.92
C PRO A 172 3.78 25.38 -18.00
N ILE A 173 3.19 24.22 -17.68
CA ILE A 173 2.07 24.12 -16.73
C ILE A 173 2.45 24.69 -15.36
N PHE A 174 3.74 24.70 -15.00
CA PHE A 174 4.22 25.22 -13.72
C PHE A 174 4.42 26.74 -13.70
N ASN A 175 4.44 27.43 -14.84
CA ASN A 175 4.77 28.86 -14.89
C ASN A 175 3.84 29.71 -14.03
N SER A 176 2.52 29.56 -14.18
CA SER A 176 1.56 30.29 -13.33
C SER A 176 1.59 29.85 -11.86
N LEU A 177 2.12 28.66 -11.55
CA LEU A 177 2.26 28.21 -10.16
C LEU A 177 3.47 28.88 -9.50
N ARG A 178 4.55 29.13 -10.26
CA ARG A 178 5.69 29.94 -9.80
C ARG A 178 5.30 31.39 -9.52
N GLU A 179 4.38 31.95 -10.31
CA GLU A 179 3.85 33.29 -10.09
C GLU A 179 2.99 33.38 -8.80
N ASP A 180 2.33 32.29 -8.44
CA ASP A 180 1.40 32.24 -7.31
C ASP A 180 2.06 31.82 -5.98
N TYR A 181 3.18 31.09 -6.05
CA TYR A 181 3.85 30.50 -4.90
C TYR A 181 5.36 30.76 -4.91
N ASP A 182 5.81 31.67 -4.04
CA ASP A 182 7.24 31.90 -3.81
C ASP A 182 7.95 30.62 -3.37
N GLY A 183 9.05 30.26 -4.04
CA GLY A 183 9.80 29.04 -3.75
C GLY A 183 9.20 27.75 -4.32
N PHE A 184 8.31 27.84 -5.33
CA PHE A 184 7.71 26.69 -6.00
C PHE A 184 8.73 25.63 -6.46
N ASP A 185 9.86 26.04 -7.04
CA ASP A 185 10.86 25.08 -7.53
C ASP A 185 11.52 24.29 -6.39
N ASN A 186 11.83 24.93 -5.26
CA ASN A 186 12.33 24.25 -4.06
C ASN A 186 11.28 23.28 -3.51
N TRP A 187 10.00 23.67 -3.56
CA TRP A 187 8.90 22.78 -3.19
C TRP A 187 8.80 21.58 -4.14
N LEU A 188 8.93 21.79 -5.45
CA LEU A 188 8.92 20.73 -6.46
C LEU A 188 10.05 19.74 -6.19
N GLU A 189 11.28 20.20 -6.04
CA GLU A 189 12.44 19.34 -5.72
C GLU A 189 12.21 18.54 -4.44
N LYS A 190 11.68 19.18 -3.39
CA LYS A 190 11.33 18.49 -2.14
C LYS A 190 10.33 17.35 -2.38
N ILE A 191 9.25 17.58 -3.13
CA ILE A 191 8.23 16.55 -3.36
C ILE A 191 8.72 15.43 -4.30
N GLN A 192 9.71 15.72 -5.15
CA GLN A 192 10.39 14.72 -5.97
C GLN A 192 11.21 13.77 -5.10
N ILE A 193 11.99 14.29 -4.15
CA ILE A 193 12.76 13.52 -3.17
C ILE A 193 11.83 12.70 -2.26
N GLU A 194 10.68 13.26 -1.88
CA GLU A 194 9.66 12.55 -1.09
C GLU A 194 8.92 11.45 -1.87
N HIS A 195 9.20 11.27 -3.17
CA HIS A 195 8.50 10.31 -4.05
C HIS A 195 6.98 10.51 -4.01
N ARG A 196 6.52 11.76 -4.01
CA ARG A 196 5.08 12.04 -4.13
C ARG A 196 4.55 11.53 -5.47
N LYS A 197 3.25 11.30 -5.51
CA LYS A 197 2.55 10.75 -6.68
C LYS A 197 1.82 11.85 -7.43
N ALA A 198 1.70 11.70 -8.73
CA ALA A 198 0.93 12.61 -9.57
C ALA A 198 0.13 11.84 -10.64
N PHE A 199 -1.00 12.42 -11.02
CA PHE A 199 -1.74 12.07 -12.23
C PHE A 199 -1.44 13.11 -13.30
N ILE A 200 -1.07 12.68 -14.49
CA ILE A 200 -0.80 13.59 -15.61
C ILE A 200 -1.57 13.15 -16.86
N ILE A 201 -1.91 14.14 -17.67
CA ILE A 201 -2.34 13.93 -19.05
C ILE A 201 -1.32 14.66 -19.90
N LYS A 202 -0.69 13.94 -20.84
CA LYS A 202 0.31 14.51 -21.74
C LYS A 202 -0.33 15.03 -23.02
N ASP A 203 0.22 16.12 -23.52
CA ASP A 203 0.07 16.59 -24.89
C ASP A 203 1.49 16.64 -25.48
N GLU A 204 1.78 15.66 -26.34
CA GLU A 204 3.14 15.33 -26.78
C GLU A 204 4.10 15.11 -25.58
N GLU A 205 5.08 15.99 -25.41
CA GLU A 205 6.13 15.91 -24.39
C GLU A 205 5.84 16.76 -23.14
N MET A 206 4.70 17.46 -23.12
CA MET A 206 4.32 18.42 -22.07
C MET A 206 3.06 17.97 -21.34
N SER A 207 2.86 18.46 -20.12
CA SER A 207 1.65 18.17 -19.35
C SER A 207 0.49 19.06 -19.79
N ALA A 208 -0.55 18.45 -20.35
CA ALA A 208 -1.83 19.10 -20.63
C ALA A 208 -2.66 19.28 -19.36
N ALA A 209 -2.51 18.39 -18.38
CA ALA A 209 -3.10 18.49 -17.07
C ALA A 209 -2.28 17.73 -16.02
N ILE A 210 -2.33 18.20 -14.77
CA ILE A 210 -1.62 17.60 -13.65
C ILE A 210 -2.45 17.67 -12.36
N ALA A 211 -2.45 16.58 -11.60
CA ALA A 211 -2.85 16.56 -10.21
C ALA A 211 -1.78 15.90 -9.33
N ILE A 212 -1.18 16.66 -8.40
CA ILE A 212 -0.20 16.15 -7.44
C ILE A 212 -0.94 15.81 -6.14
N ILE A 213 -0.74 14.59 -5.64
CA ILE A 213 -1.45 14.09 -4.46
C ILE A 213 -0.50 13.72 -3.32
N LYS A 214 -1.02 13.73 -2.10
CA LYS A 214 -0.32 13.32 -0.88
C LYS A 214 -1.29 12.65 0.09
N ASP A 215 -0.98 11.42 0.49
CA ASP A 215 -1.70 10.73 1.57
C ASP A 215 -1.33 11.37 2.92
N GLU A 216 -2.33 11.70 3.74
CA GLU A 216 -2.14 12.24 5.09
C GLU A 216 -2.88 11.37 6.11
N GLU A 217 -2.17 10.82 7.09
CA GLU A 217 -2.77 10.06 8.20
C GLU A 217 -3.44 10.99 9.22
N THR A 218 -2.78 12.11 9.50
CA THR A 218 -3.32 13.25 10.26
C THR A 218 -3.28 14.48 9.35
N ASN A 219 -4.45 15.02 9.02
CA ASN A 219 -4.52 16.14 8.08
C ASN A 219 -4.41 17.49 8.80
N GLN A 220 -3.91 18.47 8.04
CA GLN A 220 -3.58 19.80 8.57
C GLN A 220 -4.78 20.76 8.64
N ILE A 221 -5.97 20.30 8.25
CA ILE A 221 -7.15 21.17 8.10
C ILE A 221 -8.16 21.01 9.24
N GLY A 222 -7.78 20.32 10.32
CA GLY A 222 -8.65 20.09 11.47
C GLY A 222 -9.83 19.17 11.18
N VAL A 223 -9.75 18.37 10.11
CA VAL A 223 -10.70 17.30 9.83
C VAL A 223 -10.15 16.04 10.50
N GLU A 224 -10.95 15.26 11.22
CA GLU A 224 -10.42 14.05 11.86
C GLU A 224 -10.16 12.93 10.84
N GLY A 225 -9.08 12.18 11.05
CA GLY A 225 -8.76 10.96 10.30
C GLY A 225 -8.00 11.15 8.98
N PRO A 226 -7.72 10.04 8.28
CA PRO A 226 -6.92 10.05 7.06
C PRO A 226 -7.61 10.78 5.92
N ALA A 227 -6.82 11.44 5.06
CA ALA A 227 -7.30 12.20 3.92
C ALA A 227 -6.29 12.20 2.77
N LEU A 228 -6.79 12.33 1.55
CA LEU A 228 -5.96 12.62 0.38
C LEU A 228 -5.90 14.12 0.12
N LYS A 229 -4.72 14.73 0.24
CA LYS A 229 -4.49 16.12 -0.15
C LYS A 229 -4.18 16.20 -1.63
N ILE A 230 -5.00 16.91 -2.39
CA ILE A 230 -4.70 17.33 -3.76
C ILE A 230 -3.89 18.62 -3.64
N CYS A 231 -2.57 18.49 -3.76
CA CYS A 231 -1.60 19.57 -3.57
C CYS A 231 -1.55 20.54 -4.76
N THR A 232 -1.75 20.00 -5.97
CA THR A 232 -1.82 20.79 -7.20
C THR A 232 -2.90 20.17 -8.05
N PHE A 233 -3.73 21.01 -8.67
CA PHE A 233 -4.74 20.59 -9.63
C PHE A 233 -4.81 21.63 -10.73
N LYS A 234 -4.27 21.32 -11.91
CA LYS A 234 -4.13 22.29 -12.99
C LYS A 234 -4.35 21.65 -14.35
N VAL A 235 -5.06 22.37 -15.20
CA VAL A 235 -5.19 22.08 -16.63
C VAL A 235 -4.51 23.21 -17.39
N ALA A 236 -3.66 22.89 -18.35
CA ALA A 236 -3.03 23.86 -19.23
C ALA A 236 -4.10 24.58 -20.07
N ASP A 237 -3.80 25.80 -20.51
CA ASP A 237 -4.77 26.59 -21.27
C ASP A 237 -5.12 25.95 -22.63
N THR A 238 -4.16 25.25 -23.22
CA THR A 238 -4.33 24.42 -24.43
C THR A 238 -5.26 23.22 -24.21
N GLY A 239 -5.37 22.73 -22.97
CA GLY A 239 -6.21 21.59 -22.58
C GLY A 239 -7.65 21.95 -22.21
N ARG A 240 -8.04 23.24 -22.28
CA ARG A 240 -9.42 23.65 -21.95
C ARG A 240 -10.41 23.12 -22.99
N GLY A 241 -11.44 22.43 -22.52
CA GLY A 241 -12.50 21.85 -23.36
C GLY A 241 -12.41 20.34 -23.59
N PHE A 242 -11.25 19.72 -23.30
CA PHE A 242 -11.03 18.28 -23.46
C PHE A 242 -11.46 17.43 -22.25
N ARG A 243 -12.14 18.04 -21.28
CA ARG A 243 -12.56 17.40 -20.02
C ARG A 243 -11.43 16.75 -19.21
N TYR A 244 -10.21 17.30 -19.31
CA TYR A 244 -9.05 16.81 -18.56
C TYR A 244 -9.22 16.93 -17.06
N GLY A 245 -9.92 17.95 -16.58
CA GLY A 245 -10.25 18.07 -15.16
C GLY A 245 -11.11 16.90 -14.68
N GLU A 246 -12.12 16.50 -15.45
CA GLU A 246 -12.99 15.36 -15.13
C GLU A 246 -12.22 14.04 -15.12
N LEU A 247 -11.31 13.85 -16.08
CA LEU A 247 -10.45 12.66 -16.14
C LEU A 247 -9.49 12.58 -14.94
N LEU A 248 -8.88 13.70 -14.53
CA LEU A 248 -8.04 13.75 -13.34
C LEU A 248 -8.86 13.46 -12.07
N LEU A 249 -10.03 14.07 -11.90
CA LEU A 249 -10.90 13.77 -10.76
C LEU A 249 -11.34 12.30 -10.74
N ARG A 250 -11.63 11.72 -11.90
CA ARG A 250 -11.94 10.29 -12.00
C ARG A 250 -10.78 9.45 -11.50
N ALA A 251 -9.55 9.70 -11.97
CA ALA A 251 -8.36 8.99 -11.52
C ALA A 251 -8.12 9.13 -10.00
N ILE A 252 -8.32 10.34 -9.46
CA ILE A 252 -8.23 10.61 -8.02
C ILE A 252 -9.30 9.81 -7.24
N PHE A 253 -10.54 9.75 -7.73
CA PHE A 253 -11.61 8.99 -7.04
C PHE A 253 -11.34 7.48 -7.08
N ASP A 254 -10.81 6.97 -8.18
CA ASP A 254 -10.42 5.56 -8.33
C ASP A 254 -9.25 5.23 -7.37
N TYR A 255 -8.29 6.15 -7.22
CA TYR A 255 -7.22 6.05 -6.22
C TYR A 255 -7.77 6.03 -4.79
N VAL A 256 -8.61 7.01 -4.44
CA VAL A 256 -9.19 7.12 -3.09
C VAL A 256 -9.99 5.87 -2.73
N HIS A 257 -10.75 5.33 -3.67
CA HIS A 257 -11.49 4.08 -3.48
C HIS A 257 -10.56 2.88 -3.28
N THR A 258 -9.50 2.77 -4.08
CA THR A 258 -8.53 1.66 -4.00
C THR A 258 -7.75 1.66 -2.69
N GLU A 259 -7.33 2.85 -2.23
CA GLU A 259 -6.58 3.02 -0.98
C GLU A 259 -7.49 3.08 0.26
N GLY A 260 -8.81 3.10 0.08
CA GLY A 260 -9.77 3.15 1.19
C GLY A 260 -9.73 4.46 1.99
N VAL A 261 -9.32 5.57 1.38
CA VAL A 261 -9.24 6.87 2.05
C VAL A 261 -10.65 7.49 2.12
N PRO A 262 -11.13 7.96 3.29
CA PRO A 262 -12.53 8.35 3.44
C PRO A 262 -12.87 9.71 2.83
N LYS A 263 -11.87 10.55 2.53
CA LYS A 263 -12.04 11.92 2.06
C LYS A 263 -10.85 12.41 1.25
N ALA A 264 -11.12 13.39 0.38
CA ALA A 264 -10.10 14.14 -0.34
C ALA A 264 -10.34 15.63 -0.16
N TYR A 265 -9.27 16.42 -0.17
CA TYR A 265 -9.39 17.86 -0.06
C TYR A 265 -8.37 18.61 -0.91
N VAL A 266 -8.69 19.85 -1.23
CA VAL A 266 -7.87 20.76 -2.03
C VAL A 266 -8.02 22.17 -1.46
N THR A 267 -6.97 22.98 -1.54
CA THR A 267 -7.03 24.39 -1.20
C THR A 267 -7.02 25.24 -2.46
N CYS A 268 -7.78 26.34 -2.47
CA CYS A 268 -7.92 27.22 -3.63
C CYS A 268 -7.87 28.68 -3.21
N TYR A 269 -7.15 29.52 -3.95
CA TYR A 269 -7.22 30.97 -3.77
C TYR A 269 -8.57 31.52 -4.24
N SER A 270 -9.03 32.60 -3.61
CA SER A 270 -10.29 33.28 -3.95
C SER A 270 -10.41 33.70 -5.43
N LYS A 271 -9.28 33.95 -6.10
CA LYS A 271 -9.20 34.26 -7.53
C LYS A 271 -9.56 33.07 -8.43
N GLN A 272 -9.42 31.84 -7.97
CA GLN A 272 -9.63 30.60 -8.74
C GLN A 272 -11.13 30.20 -8.80
N LYS A 273 -12.01 31.13 -9.15
CA LYS A 273 -13.47 30.92 -9.15
C LYS A 273 -13.94 29.77 -10.05
N GLY A 274 -13.25 29.56 -11.17
CA GLY A 274 -13.53 28.44 -12.08
C GLY A 274 -13.31 27.09 -11.42
N LEU A 275 -12.16 26.90 -10.77
CA LEU A 275 -11.83 25.67 -10.04
C LEU A 275 -12.81 25.41 -8.89
N MET A 276 -13.13 26.44 -8.09
CA MET A 276 -14.10 26.31 -7.00
C MET A 276 -15.48 25.86 -7.50
N ARG A 277 -15.95 26.41 -8.64
CA ARG A 277 -17.22 25.98 -9.24
C ARG A 277 -17.14 24.54 -9.76
N PHE A 278 -16.04 24.20 -10.42
CA PHE A 278 -15.79 22.87 -10.94
C PHE A 278 -15.81 21.82 -9.82
N LEU A 279 -15.05 22.03 -8.74
CA LEU A 279 -15.02 21.14 -7.58
C LEU A 279 -16.41 20.93 -6.96
N LYS A 280 -17.20 22.00 -6.82
CA LYS A 280 -18.60 21.90 -6.31
C LYS A 280 -19.49 21.00 -7.17
N GLN A 281 -19.28 20.93 -8.48
CA GLN A 281 -20.04 20.03 -9.36
C GLN A 281 -19.73 18.56 -9.12
N PHE A 282 -18.52 18.27 -8.62
CA PHE A 282 -18.05 16.91 -8.30
C PHE A 282 -18.20 16.56 -6.81
N GLY A 283 -19.01 17.33 -6.07
CA GLY A 283 -19.36 17.03 -4.68
C GLY A 283 -18.36 17.51 -3.64
N PHE A 284 -17.41 18.36 -4.02
CA PHE A 284 -16.62 19.08 -3.02
C PHE A 284 -17.45 20.22 -2.41
N PHE A 285 -17.39 20.39 -1.11
CA PHE A 285 -18.00 21.51 -0.40
C PHE A 285 -16.93 22.37 0.28
N GLU A 286 -17.24 23.64 0.50
CA GLU A 286 -16.37 24.57 1.19
C GLU A 286 -16.41 24.27 2.70
N TYR A 287 -15.28 23.81 3.24
CA TYR A 287 -15.15 23.45 4.65
C TYR A 287 -14.72 24.64 5.51
N GLY A 288 -13.87 25.50 4.97
CA GLY A 288 -13.34 26.66 5.70
C GLY A 288 -12.28 27.41 4.93
N LYS A 289 -11.46 28.17 5.65
CA LYS A 289 -10.33 28.93 5.10
C LYS A 289 -9.07 28.69 5.92
N GLN A 290 -7.93 28.66 5.26
CA GLN A 290 -6.62 28.69 5.91
C GLN A 290 -6.21 30.11 6.28
N GLU A 291 -5.16 30.24 7.11
CA GLU A 291 -4.57 31.52 7.51
C GLU A 291 -4.10 32.35 6.31
N ASN A 292 -3.58 31.68 5.26
CA ASN A 292 -3.16 32.28 4.00
C ASN A 292 -4.34 32.71 3.08
N LYS A 293 -5.58 32.65 3.58
CA LYS A 293 -6.84 33.00 2.89
C LYS A 293 -7.25 32.06 1.75
N GLU A 294 -6.61 30.90 1.59
CA GLU A 294 -7.10 29.86 0.71
C GLU A 294 -8.36 29.21 1.28
N PHE A 295 -9.34 28.96 0.42
CA PHE A 295 -10.52 28.17 0.77
C PHE A 295 -10.18 26.68 0.76
N ILE A 296 -10.69 25.95 1.73
CA ILE A 296 -10.54 24.50 1.85
C ILE A 296 -11.80 23.85 1.27
N PHE A 297 -11.62 23.02 0.25
CA PHE A 297 -12.69 22.23 -0.37
C PHE A 297 -12.50 20.77 -0.02
N VAL A 298 -13.54 20.13 0.53
CA VAL A 298 -13.53 18.74 0.97
C VAL A 298 -14.58 17.94 0.22
N LYS A 299 -14.25 16.72 -0.18
CA LYS A 299 -15.19 15.70 -0.65
C LYS A 299 -15.09 14.48 0.26
N GLU A 300 -16.24 13.97 0.69
CA GLU A 300 -16.35 12.75 1.48
C GLU A 300 -16.81 11.59 0.60
N PHE A 301 -16.27 10.40 0.85
CA PHE A 301 -16.57 9.19 0.08
C PHE A 301 -17.30 8.12 0.91
N VAL A 302 -17.47 8.36 2.21
CA VAL A 302 -18.12 7.43 3.13
C VAL A 302 -19.41 8.07 3.66
N PRO A 303 -20.59 7.63 3.19
CA PRO A 303 -21.87 8.14 3.64
C PRO A 303 -22.21 7.62 5.04
N LYS A 304 -22.97 8.42 5.80
CA LYS A 304 -23.59 8.01 7.07
C LYS A 304 -25.01 7.53 6.82
N ASP A 305 -25.58 6.76 7.74
CA ASP A 305 -26.97 6.27 7.64
C ASP A 305 -27.97 7.40 7.40
N SER A 306 -27.75 8.56 8.03
CA SER A 306 -28.62 9.72 7.84
C SER A 306 -28.61 10.25 6.40
N ASP A 307 -27.52 10.09 5.66
CA ASP A 307 -27.39 10.58 4.29
C ASP A 307 -28.25 9.76 3.32
N TYR A 308 -28.39 8.46 3.58
CA TYR A 308 -29.30 7.59 2.83
C TYR A 308 -30.77 7.98 3.01
N THR A 309 -31.13 8.62 4.12
CA THR A 309 -32.52 9.08 4.35
C THR A 309 -32.77 10.48 3.81
N LYS A 310 -31.80 11.40 3.96
CA LYS A 310 -31.98 12.83 3.70
C LYS A 310 -31.76 13.24 2.24
N LEU A 311 -30.84 12.59 1.53
CA LEU A 311 -30.42 13.03 0.19
C LEU A 311 -31.27 12.39 -0.90
N THR A 312 -31.52 13.10 -1.99
CA THR A 312 -32.02 12.47 -3.21
C THR A 312 -30.96 11.53 -3.79
N PRO A 313 -31.31 10.52 -4.61
CA PRO A 313 -30.32 9.66 -5.25
C PRO A 313 -29.25 10.43 -6.04
N LEU A 314 -29.64 11.52 -6.72
CA LEU A 314 -28.70 12.35 -7.48
C LEU A 314 -27.76 13.14 -6.56
N ASP A 315 -28.26 13.75 -5.49
CA ASP A 315 -27.42 14.50 -4.56
C ASP A 315 -26.47 13.58 -3.79
N PHE A 316 -26.95 12.40 -3.41
CA PHE A 316 -26.13 11.33 -2.83
C PHE A 316 -24.99 10.93 -3.78
N HIS A 317 -25.30 10.69 -5.05
CA HIS A 317 -24.28 10.33 -6.04
C HIS A 317 -23.28 11.46 -6.29
N LYS A 318 -23.72 12.72 -6.33
CA LYS A 318 -22.80 13.87 -6.44
C LYS A 318 -21.86 13.93 -5.23
N GLN A 319 -22.40 13.77 -4.01
CA GLN A 319 -21.63 13.90 -2.79
C GLN A 319 -20.65 12.74 -2.59
N PHE A 320 -21.11 11.48 -2.69
CA PHE A 320 -20.34 10.29 -2.32
C PHE A 320 -19.90 9.41 -3.50
N GLY A 321 -20.36 9.71 -4.71
CA GLY A 321 -20.00 8.95 -5.92
C GLY A 321 -18.52 9.09 -6.30
N PRO A 322 -18.05 8.26 -7.25
CA PRO A 322 -18.86 7.38 -8.10
C PRO A 322 -19.16 6.00 -7.49
N TYR A 323 -18.44 5.59 -6.45
CA TYR A 323 -18.48 4.22 -5.91
C TYR A 323 -19.60 3.96 -4.90
N GLN A 324 -20.21 5.02 -4.37
CA GLN A 324 -21.38 4.91 -3.49
C GLN A 324 -22.66 5.14 -4.29
N ILE A 325 -23.63 4.24 -4.15
CA ILE A 325 -24.89 4.28 -4.88
C ILE A 325 -26.06 4.16 -3.90
N LYS A 326 -27.00 5.11 -4.01
CA LYS A 326 -28.31 5.01 -3.37
C LYS A 326 -29.34 4.59 -4.42
N ALA A 327 -29.69 3.30 -4.42
CA ALA A 327 -30.71 2.76 -5.33
C ALA A 327 -32.14 3.07 -4.86
N SER A 328 -32.36 3.18 -3.55
CA SER A 328 -33.68 3.47 -2.99
C SER A 328 -34.19 4.84 -3.45
N GLY A 329 -35.38 4.86 -4.05
CA GLY A 329 -36.01 6.06 -4.61
C GLY A 329 -35.43 6.51 -5.96
N ALA A 330 -34.51 5.76 -6.56
CA ALA A 330 -34.00 6.04 -7.90
C ALA A 330 -34.84 5.33 -8.96
N ASN A 331 -35.08 6.02 -10.08
CA ASN A 331 -35.61 5.36 -11.28
C ASN A 331 -34.54 4.42 -11.84
N THR A 332 -34.84 3.12 -11.83
CA THR A 332 -33.92 2.08 -12.33
C THR A 332 -34.34 1.69 -13.74
N PHE A 333 -33.40 1.78 -14.69
CA PHE A 333 -33.61 1.40 -16.08
C PHE A 333 -32.67 0.25 -16.42
N VAL A 334 -33.20 -0.77 -17.10
CA VAL A 334 -32.39 -1.86 -17.66
C VAL A 334 -32.17 -1.55 -19.13
N VAL A 335 -30.93 -1.24 -19.52
CA VAL A 335 -30.54 -0.99 -20.91
C VAL A 335 -29.78 -2.22 -21.42
N PRO A 336 -30.40 -3.08 -22.25
CA PRO A 336 -29.72 -4.25 -22.78
C PRO A 336 -28.65 -3.85 -23.80
N ILE A 337 -27.45 -4.43 -23.70
CA ILE A 337 -26.43 -4.33 -24.77
C ILE A 337 -26.88 -5.26 -25.89
N GLN A 338 -27.30 -4.70 -27.03
CA GLN A 338 -27.71 -5.51 -28.17
C GLN A 338 -26.48 -5.95 -29.01
N PRO A 339 -26.42 -7.22 -29.45
CA PRO A 339 -25.27 -7.77 -30.19
C PRO A 339 -24.89 -7.00 -31.46
N THR A 340 -25.86 -6.32 -32.09
CA THR A 340 -25.64 -5.53 -33.32
C THR A 340 -24.72 -4.33 -33.13
N TYR A 341 -24.46 -3.90 -31.89
CA TYR A 341 -23.55 -2.80 -31.56
C TYR A 341 -22.12 -3.27 -31.22
N LEU A 342 -21.88 -4.59 -31.19
CA LEU A 342 -20.55 -5.21 -31.09
C LEU A 342 -20.03 -5.51 -32.51
N LYS A 343 -19.74 -4.47 -33.30
CA LYS A 343 -18.88 -4.63 -34.48
C LYS A 343 -17.44 -4.37 -34.03
N GLY A 344 -16.72 -5.46 -33.78
CA GLY A 344 -15.26 -5.47 -33.60
C GLY A 344 -14.54 -5.27 -34.92
#